data_AF-A0A7V2SS26-F1
#
_entry.id   AF-A0A7V2SS26-F1
#
_cell.length_a   1.000
_cell.length_b   1.000
_cell.length_c   1.000
_cell.angle_alpha   90.00
_cell.angle_beta   90.00
_cell.angle_gamma   90.00
#
_symmetry.space_group_name_H-M   'P 1'
#
loop_
_entity.id
_entity.type
_entity.pdbx_description
1 polymer ?
#
loop_
_entity_poly.entity_id
_entity_poly.type
_entity_poly.pdbx_seq_one_letter_code
_entity_poly.pdbx_strand_id
1 'polypeptide(L)'
;MKYYIGLLSGTSIDGIDAAVVAIGKNKIKLIACHSKDFSAELAKQLHELINNQTSTLANFANADYQLAYEFSKAVIELLGKANLTAKDITAIGSHGQTVYHQPYEDKYDAISKQAL
;
A
#
# COMPACT_ATOMS: atom_id res chain seq x y z
N MET A 1 -21.15 -7.31 14.08
CA MET A 1 -19.91 -7.50 13.29
C MET A 1 -19.35 -6.12 12.99
N LYS A 2 -18.04 -5.95 12.92
CA LYS A 2 -17.39 -4.67 12.57
C LYS A 2 -16.77 -4.79 11.18
N TYR A 3 -16.88 -3.74 10.37
CA TYR A 3 -16.30 -3.72 9.03
C TYR A 3 -14.90 -3.11 9.04
N TYR A 4 -14.00 -3.72 8.29
CA TYR A 4 -12.63 -3.28 8.09
C TYR A 4 -12.30 -3.32 6.61
N ILE A 5 -11.38 -2.46 6.19
CA ILE A 5 -10.84 -2.48 4.84
C ILE A 5 -9.39 -2.98 4.89
N GLY A 6 -9.03 -3.89 4.00
CA GLY A 6 -7.64 -4.20 3.67
C GLY A 6 -7.25 -3.52 2.36
N LEU A 7 -6.09 -2.87 2.34
CA LEU A 7 -5.45 -2.35 1.13
C LEU A 7 -4.09 -3.01 0.94
N LEU A 8 -3.87 -3.52 -0.27
CA LEU A 8 -2.64 -4.15 -0.69
C LEU A 8 -2.22 -3.57 -2.03
N SER A 9 -0.93 -3.27 -2.20
CA SER A 9 -0.32 -3.17 -3.51
C SER A 9 0.81 -4.18 -3.60
N GLY A 10 0.70 -5.08 -4.57
CA GLY A 10 1.66 -6.15 -4.78
C GLY A 10 2.99 -5.65 -5.35
N THR A 11 4.01 -6.50 -5.30
CA THR A 11 5.36 -6.18 -5.81
C THR A 11 5.44 -6.01 -7.31
N SER A 12 4.39 -6.38 -8.05
CA SER A 12 4.32 -6.18 -9.49
C SER A 12 4.11 -4.70 -9.86
N ILE A 13 3.65 -3.86 -8.90
CA ILE A 13 3.40 -2.42 -9.10
C ILE A 13 2.29 -2.22 -10.16
N ASP A 14 1.40 -3.20 -10.31
CA ASP A 14 0.34 -3.15 -11.33
C ASP A 14 -0.87 -2.33 -10.85
N GLY A 15 -1.11 -2.31 -9.53
CA GLY A 15 -2.28 -1.65 -8.97
C GLY A 15 -2.54 -1.89 -7.50
N ILE A 16 -3.80 -1.70 -7.13
CA ILE A 16 -4.33 -1.67 -5.77
C ILE A 16 -5.41 -2.72 -5.64
N ASP A 17 -5.26 -3.61 -4.67
CA ASP A 17 -6.31 -4.50 -4.22
C ASP A 17 -6.91 -3.99 -2.92
N ALA A 18 -8.23 -3.89 -2.90
CA ALA A 18 -9.00 -3.41 -1.77
C ALA A 18 -10.12 -4.41 -1.44
N ALA A 19 -10.31 -4.71 -0.15
CA ALA A 19 -11.37 -5.62 0.30
C ALA A 19 -12.05 -5.10 1.57
N VAL A 20 -13.38 -5.19 1.62
CA VAL A 20 -14.14 -4.99 2.86
C VAL A 20 -14.40 -6.36 3.48
N VAL A 21 -14.05 -6.51 4.75
CA VAL A 21 -14.34 -7.70 5.54
C VAL A 21 -15.17 -7.35 6.77
N ALA A 22 -16.13 -8.21 7.10
CA ALA A 22 -16.84 -8.17 8.38
C ALA A 22 -16.16 -9.13 9.35
N ILE A 23 -15.66 -8.60 10.45
CA ILE A 23 -15.00 -9.36 11.51
C ILE A 23 -15.92 -9.42 12.73
N GLY A 24 -16.21 -10.64 13.18
CA GLY A 24 -16.88 -10.95 14.44
C GLY A 24 -16.01 -11.84 15.31
N LYS A 25 -16.55 -12.27 16.47
CA LYS A 25 -15.77 -12.98 17.51
C LYS A 25 -14.98 -14.19 16.98
N ASN A 26 -15.62 -15.05 16.19
CA ASN A 26 -14.99 -16.27 15.62
C ASN A 26 -15.29 -16.42 14.12
N LYS A 27 -15.55 -15.33 13.40
CA LYS A 27 -15.90 -15.39 11.98
C LYS A 27 -15.44 -14.15 11.23
N ILE A 28 -14.84 -14.38 10.06
CA ILE A 28 -14.50 -13.36 9.08
C ILE A 28 -15.34 -13.63 7.83
N LYS A 29 -15.93 -12.59 7.24
CA LYS A 29 -16.68 -12.67 5.99
C LYS A 29 -16.19 -11.61 5.02
N LEU A 30 -15.80 -12.01 3.82
CA LEU A 30 -15.56 -11.07 2.71
C LEU A 30 -16.91 -10.49 2.26
N ILE A 31 -16.99 -9.16 2.19
CA ILE A 31 -18.20 -8.42 1.80
C ILE A 31 -18.10 -7.97 0.35
N ALA A 32 -16.97 -7.38 -0.02
CA ALA A 32 -16.69 -6.93 -1.38
C ALA A 32 -15.18 -6.87 -1.61
N CYS A 33 -14.77 -6.98 -2.87
CA CYS A 33 -13.42 -6.71 -3.34
C CYS A 33 -13.44 -5.73 -4.52
N HIS A 34 -12.32 -5.04 -4.71
CA HIS A 34 -12.10 -4.10 -5.78
C HIS A 34 -10.61 -4.10 -6.13
N SER A 35 -10.30 -4.19 -7.42
CA SER A 35 -8.94 -4.05 -7.93
C SER A 35 -8.91 -2.88 -8.91
N LYS A 36 -7.85 -2.09 -8.84
CA LYS A 36 -7.67 -0.87 -9.64
C LYS A 36 -6.21 -0.72 -10.05
N ASP A 37 -5.98 -0.53 -11.34
CA ASP A 37 -4.63 -0.25 -11.84
C ASP A 37 -4.14 1.11 -11.36
N PHE A 38 -2.82 1.24 -11.15
CA PHE A 38 -2.24 2.55 -10.90
C PHE A 38 -2.37 3.45 -12.14
N SER A 39 -2.39 4.77 -11.91
CA SER A 39 -2.20 5.70 -13.01
C SER A 39 -0.82 5.46 -13.63
N ALA A 40 -0.70 5.63 -14.95
CA ALA A 40 0.57 5.44 -15.65
C ALA A 40 1.70 6.32 -15.07
N GLU A 41 1.35 7.50 -14.57
CA GLU A 41 2.28 8.41 -13.90
C GLU A 41 2.79 7.83 -12.57
N LEU A 42 1.89 7.36 -11.70
CA LEU A 42 2.28 6.78 -10.41
C LEU A 42 3.06 5.48 -10.60
N ALA A 43 2.61 4.60 -11.51
CA ALA A 43 3.33 3.37 -11.83
C ALA A 43 4.76 3.67 -12.27
N LYS A 44 4.95 4.66 -13.15
CA LYS A 44 6.29 5.11 -13.57
C LYS A 44 7.13 5.62 -12.40
N GLN A 45 6.57 6.48 -11.54
CA GLN A 45 7.29 7.01 -10.37
C GLN A 45 7.70 5.89 -9.39
N LEU A 46 6.80 4.94 -9.12
CA LEU A 46 7.09 3.79 -8.25
C LEU A 46 8.16 2.88 -8.86
N HIS A 47 8.09 2.61 -10.17
CA HIS A 47 9.13 1.87 -10.87
C HIS A 47 10.49 2.59 -10.81
N GLU A 48 10.52 3.90 -11.00
CA GLU A 48 11.75 4.69 -10.86
C GLU A 48 12.31 4.62 -9.43
N LEU A 49 11.45 4.68 -8.40
CA LEU A 49 11.88 4.57 -7.00
C LEU A 49 12.40 3.18 -6.63
N ILE A 50 11.80 2.12 -7.17
CA ILE A 50 12.15 0.73 -6.85
C ILE A 50 13.38 0.28 -7.61
N ASN A 51 13.52 0.67 -8.88
CA ASN A 51 14.63 0.23 -9.73
C ASN A 51 15.88 1.09 -9.57
N ASN A 52 15.74 2.37 -9.20
CA ASN A 52 16.90 3.25 -9.00
C ASN A 52 17.31 3.28 -7.54
N GLN A 53 18.59 3.01 -7.28
CA GLN A 53 19.16 3.02 -5.92
C GLN A 53 19.32 4.43 -5.34
N THR A 54 19.02 5.47 -6.11
CA THR A 54 19.13 6.87 -5.71
C THR A 54 17.87 7.63 -6.11
N SER A 55 17.25 8.29 -5.14
CA SER A 55 16.15 9.22 -5.36
C SER A 55 16.20 10.34 -4.32
N THR A 56 15.49 11.44 -4.56
CA THR A 56 15.37 12.52 -3.59
C THR A 56 14.21 12.24 -2.62
N LEU A 57 14.30 12.77 -1.40
CA LEU A 57 13.18 12.74 -0.45
C LEU A 57 11.92 13.40 -1.01
N ALA A 58 12.08 14.44 -1.84
CA ALA A 58 10.96 15.11 -2.50
C ALA A 58 10.23 14.16 -3.47
N ASN A 59 10.96 13.38 -4.27
CA ASN A 59 10.37 12.38 -5.17
C ASN A 59 9.65 11.28 -4.38
N PHE A 60 10.27 10.79 -3.29
CA PHE A 60 9.65 9.81 -2.41
C PHE A 60 8.34 10.32 -1.80
N ALA A 61 8.36 11.53 -1.23
CA ALA A 61 7.18 12.14 -0.63
C ALA A 61 6.06 12.39 -1.66
N ASN A 62 6.41 12.78 -2.89
CA ASN A 62 5.43 12.94 -3.95
C ASN A 62 4.78 11.61 -4.33
N ALA A 63 5.57 10.54 -4.49
CA ALA A 63 5.03 9.21 -4.81
C ALA A 63 4.14 8.66 -3.67
N ASP A 64 4.54 8.86 -2.41
CA ASP A 64 3.75 8.47 -1.23
C ASP A 64 2.38 9.19 -1.19
N TYR A 65 2.38 10.51 -1.44
CA TYR A 65 1.14 11.28 -1.53
C TYR A 65 0.21 10.78 -2.65
N GLN A 66 0.77 10.56 -3.85
CA GLN A 66 -0.01 10.07 -4.99
C GLN A 66 -0.55 8.66 -4.76
N LEU A 67 0.24 7.79 -4.12
CA LEU A 67 -0.19 6.46 -3.71
C LEU A 67 -1.37 6.53 -2.74
N ALA A 68 -1.27 7.36 -1.69
CA ALA A 68 -2.35 7.56 -0.73
C ALA A 68 -3.63 8.09 -1.41
N TYR A 69 -3.49 8.98 -2.39
CA TYR A 69 -4.61 9.48 -3.16
C TYR A 69 -5.28 8.39 -3.99
N GLU A 70 -4.53 7.56 -4.72
CA GLU A 70 -5.11 6.44 -5.48
C GLU A 70 -5.74 5.38 -4.57
N PHE A 71 -5.14 5.09 -3.41
CA PHE A 71 -5.71 4.22 -2.38
C PHE A 71 -7.06 4.75 -1.89
N SER A 72 -7.17 6.07 -1.67
CA SER A 72 -8.43 6.69 -1.23
C SER A 72 -9.54 6.53 -2.28
N LYS A 73 -9.22 6.63 -3.58
CA LYS A 73 -10.18 6.41 -4.66
C LYS A 73 -10.65 4.95 -4.68
N ALA A 74 -9.71 3.99 -4.58
CA ALA A 74 -10.04 2.57 -4.52
C ALA A 74 -10.96 2.24 -3.34
N VAL A 75 -10.75 2.87 -2.17
CA VAL A 75 -11.63 2.74 -1.01
C VAL A 75 -13.03 3.29 -1.29
N ILE A 76 -13.15 4.48 -1.88
CA ILE A 76 -14.46 5.08 -2.19
C ILE A 76 -15.24 4.20 -3.17
N GLU A 77 -14.58 3.71 -4.22
CA GLU A 77 -15.18 2.83 -5.22
C GLU A 77 -15.61 1.48 -4.63
N LEU A 78 -14.78 0.91 -3.74
CA LEU A 78 -15.10 -0.31 -2.98
C LEU A 78 -16.32 -0.11 -2.06
N LEU A 79 -16.40 1.01 -1.34
CA LEU A 79 -17.53 1.33 -0.48
C LEU A 79 -18.83 1.44 -1.26
N GLY A 80 -18.79 2.06 -2.44
CA GLY A 80 -19.93 2.10 -3.37
C GLY A 80 -20.39 0.70 -3.78
N LYS A 81 -19.46 -0.20 -4.14
CA LYS A 81 -19.77 -1.60 -4.48
C LYS A 81 -20.39 -2.37 -3.30
N ALA A 82 -19.94 -2.10 -2.08
CA ALA A 82 -20.44 -2.75 -0.86
C ALA A 82 -21.75 -2.13 -0.33
N ASN A 83 -22.21 -1.02 -0.91
CA ASN A 83 -23.31 -0.19 -0.38
C ASN A 83 -23.07 0.21 1.09
N LEU A 84 -21.84 0.64 1.40
CA LEU A 84 -21.40 1.09 2.72
C LEU A 84 -20.88 2.53 2.64
N THR A 85 -20.79 3.18 3.80
CA THR A 85 -20.19 4.51 3.96
C THR A 85 -18.92 4.44 4.80
N ALA A 86 -18.12 5.49 4.77
CA ALA A 86 -16.92 5.59 5.61
C ALA A 86 -17.23 5.47 7.11
N LYS A 87 -18.44 5.87 7.56
CA LYS A 87 -18.86 5.77 8.96
C LYS A 87 -19.09 4.33 9.42
N ASP A 88 -19.31 3.41 8.49
CA ASP A 88 -19.52 1.99 8.78
C ASP A 88 -18.20 1.23 9.01
N ILE A 89 -17.08 1.82 8.59
CA ILE A 89 -15.75 1.22 8.65
C ILE A 89 -15.07 1.56 9.97
N THR A 90 -14.59 0.53 10.66
CA THR A 90 -13.87 0.69 11.94
C THR A 90 -12.43 1.12 11.73
N ALA A 91 -11.72 0.51 10.78
CA ALA A 91 -10.35 0.87 10.44
C ALA A 91 -9.97 0.36 9.03
N ILE A 92 -8.88 0.90 8.51
CA ILE A 92 -8.22 0.44 7.29
C ILE A 92 -6.87 -0.15 7.67
N GLY A 93 -6.62 -1.40 7.30
CA GLY A 93 -5.30 -1.99 7.29
C GLY A 93 -4.65 -1.73 5.93
N SER A 94 -3.69 -0.82 5.88
CA SER A 94 -2.95 -0.49 4.66
C SER A 94 -1.56 -1.10 4.72
N HIS A 95 -1.24 -1.99 3.78
CA HIS A 95 0.14 -2.48 3.62
C HIS A 95 1.06 -1.37 3.10
N GLY A 96 0.52 -0.45 2.28
CA GLY A 96 1.30 0.50 1.51
C GLY A 96 2.01 -0.15 0.32
N GLN A 97 3.01 0.55 -0.20
CA GLN A 97 3.87 0.08 -1.28
C GLN A 97 5.28 -0.15 -0.73
N THR A 98 5.82 -1.34 -0.97
CA THR A 98 7.24 -1.60 -0.67
C THR A 98 8.11 -0.93 -1.73
N VAL A 99 8.97 -0.01 -1.29
CA VAL A 99 10.00 0.62 -2.13
C VAL A 99 11.36 -0.04 -1.93
N TYR A 100 11.67 -0.40 -0.68
CA TYR A 100 12.91 -1.08 -0.31
C TYR A 100 12.62 -2.10 0.81
N HIS A 101 13.24 -3.27 0.73
CA HIS A 101 13.08 -4.33 1.72
C HIS A 101 14.42 -5.01 1.99
N GLN A 102 14.90 -4.92 3.23
CA GLN A 102 16.15 -5.53 3.68
C GLN A 102 15.89 -6.27 5.00
N PRO A 103 15.41 -7.53 4.96
CA PRO A 103 15.04 -8.28 6.16
C PRO A 103 16.26 -8.85 6.90
N TYR A 104 17.40 -8.98 6.21
CA TYR A 104 18.67 -9.44 6.77
C TYR A 104 19.73 -8.38 6.55
N GLU A 105 20.44 -7.99 7.62
CA GLU A 105 21.66 -7.22 7.47
C GLU A 105 22.78 -8.14 6.97
N ASP A 106 23.13 -8.03 5.69
CA ASP A 106 24.48 -8.41 5.28
C ASP A 106 25.46 -7.36 5.86
N LYS A 107 25.87 -7.62 7.11
CA LYS A 107 27.09 -7.12 7.76
C LYS A 107 27.45 -5.65 7.48
N TYR A 108 26.87 -4.74 8.27
CA TYR A 108 27.49 -3.43 8.56
C TYR A 108 28.79 -3.53 9.42
N ASP A 109 29.32 -4.74 9.63
CA ASP A 109 30.54 -4.99 10.43
C ASP A 109 31.87 -4.69 9.70
N ALA A 110 31.86 -4.41 8.39
CA ALA A 110 33.10 -4.22 7.64
C ALA A 110 33.50 -2.75 7.43
N ILE A 111 32.56 -1.80 7.43
CA ILE A 111 32.86 -0.39 7.09
C ILE A 111 33.21 0.46 8.32
N SER A 112 32.82 0.04 9.52
CA SER A 112 33.23 0.71 10.78
C SER A 112 34.66 0.37 11.23
N LYS A 113 35.34 -0.60 10.60
CA LYS A 113 36.72 -1.00 10.95
C LYS A 113 37.82 -0.49 10.03
N GLN A 114 37.50 0.28 8.99
CA GLN A 114 38.49 0.80 8.04
C GLN A 114 38.42 2.31 7.75
N ALA A 115 37.72 3.08 8.59
CA ALA A 115 37.92 4.53 8.66
C ALA A 115 38.84 4.87 9.84
N LEU A 116 40.07 4.35 9.76
CA LEU A 116 41.29 4.96 10.32
C LEU A 116 41.98 5.71 9.18
#